data_AF-A0A1F7IVA0-F1
#
_entry.id   AF-A0A1F7IVA0-F1
#
_cell.length_a   1.000
_cell.length_b   1.000
_cell.length_c   1.000
_cell.angle_alpha   90.00
_cell.angle_beta   90.00
_cell.angle_gamma   90.00
#
_symmetry.space_group_name_H-M   'P 1'
#
loop_
_entity.id
_entity.type
_entity.pdbx_description
1 polymer ?
#
loop_
_entity_poly.entity_id
_entity_poly.type
_entity_poly.pdbx_seq_one_letter_code
_entity_poly.pdbx_strand_id
1 'polypeptide(L)'
;MNNAKRGQSLLVIVLLISVVFTLVATASYRFTAETQTSKLQEESVRTLAAADSGIERGLQIAANQTSPAEVRNYQQAFSGSNVTLAGINQIASTITITKDSIKEFTTPTINKDEQYLFYLFDYPTGTSYFRNDFKIYYASSGESCNATRPPALELTLIYGAGNGTGKVLRQIVDPCRDFTISPKVATSDTDTVRTGATCSPAACSVAGQSFNQWLLFQPSNLMDSADNPKTLIVRVLFAPTNLGFQTSVAADRFSAQGQRIEAKAVSNSGVSKVVRLFRSNPQLPADFFVTTF
;
A
#
# COMPACT_ATOMS: atom_id res chain seq x y z
N MET A 1 -74.40 -33.08 -33.56
CA MET A 1 -73.05 -32.58 -33.91
C MET A 1 -72.70 -31.21 -33.30
N ASN A 2 -73.27 -30.81 -32.14
CA ASN A 2 -73.01 -29.48 -31.53
C ASN A 2 -72.05 -29.49 -30.33
N ASN A 3 -71.59 -30.66 -29.88
CA ASN A 3 -70.69 -30.74 -28.72
C ASN A 3 -69.23 -30.41 -29.07
N ALA A 4 -68.81 -30.59 -30.33
CA ALA A 4 -67.45 -30.27 -30.78
C ALA A 4 -67.15 -28.76 -30.78
N LYS A 5 -68.16 -27.90 -31.07
CA LYS A 5 -67.99 -26.44 -31.08
C LYS A 5 -67.92 -25.82 -29.67
N ARG A 6 -68.58 -26.44 -28.67
CA ARG A 6 -68.52 -25.99 -27.26
C ARG A 6 -67.16 -26.29 -26.62
N GLY A 7 -66.53 -27.42 -26.97
CA GLY A 7 -65.18 -27.77 -26.51
C GLY A 7 -64.09 -26.82 -27.07
N GLN A 8 -64.19 -26.43 -28.34
CA GLN A 8 -63.25 -25.47 -28.94
C GLN A 8 -63.38 -24.06 -28.33
N SER A 9 -64.60 -23.59 -28.03
CA SER A 9 -64.79 -22.28 -27.40
C SER A 9 -64.20 -22.21 -25.99
N LEU A 10 -64.29 -23.30 -25.22
CA LEU A 10 -63.68 -23.37 -23.88
C LEU A 10 -62.15 -23.27 -23.98
N LEU A 11 -61.56 -23.98 -24.94
CA LEU A 11 -60.11 -24.01 -25.14
C LEU A 11 -59.57 -22.62 -25.51
N VAL A 12 -60.27 -21.89 -26.38
CA VAL A 12 -59.90 -20.51 -26.74
C VAL A 12 -59.98 -19.57 -25.54
N ILE A 13 -61.01 -19.67 -24.70
CA ILE A 13 -61.15 -18.81 -23.51
C ILE A 13 -60.04 -19.09 -22.50
N VAL A 14 -59.72 -20.36 -22.24
CA VAL A 14 -58.63 -20.74 -21.32
C VAL A 14 -57.28 -20.26 -21.84
N LEU A 15 -57.05 -20.35 -23.15
CA LEU A 15 -55.82 -19.86 -23.77
C LEU A 15 -55.72 -18.33 -23.70
N LEU A 16 -56.82 -17.60 -23.83
CA LEU A 16 -56.84 -16.14 -23.68
C LEU A 16 -56.56 -15.71 -22.23
N ILE A 17 -57.16 -16.41 -21.26
CA ILE A 17 -56.92 -16.19 -19.83
C ILE A 17 -55.46 -16.48 -19.48
N SER A 18 -54.88 -17.56 -19.99
CA SER A 18 -53.48 -17.90 -19.69
C SER A 18 -52.51 -16.83 -20.19
N VAL A 19 -52.72 -16.29 -21.40
CA VAL A 19 -51.90 -15.20 -21.94
C VAL A 19 -51.98 -13.94 -21.06
N VAL A 20 -53.17 -13.56 -20.62
CA VAL A 20 -53.36 -12.40 -19.74
C VAL A 20 -52.64 -12.62 -18.39
N PHE A 21 -52.77 -13.81 -17.80
CA PHE A 21 -52.05 -14.15 -16.56
C PHE A 21 -50.53 -14.11 -16.75
N THR A 22 -50.02 -14.67 -17.85
CA THR A 22 -48.59 -14.64 -18.14
C THR A 22 -48.08 -13.21 -18.30
N LEU A 23 -48.83 -12.32 -18.97
CA LEU A 23 -48.45 -10.91 -19.11
C LEU A 23 -48.41 -10.19 -17.75
N VAL A 24 -49.43 -10.37 -16.92
CA VAL A 24 -49.48 -9.75 -15.58
C VAL A 24 -48.37 -10.29 -14.68
N ALA A 25 -48.13 -11.60 -14.68
CA ALA A 25 -47.07 -12.22 -13.90
C ALA A 25 -45.68 -11.75 -14.35
N THR A 26 -45.45 -11.66 -15.67
CA THR A 26 -44.17 -11.18 -16.23
C THR A 26 -43.92 -9.72 -15.89
N ALA A 27 -44.94 -8.86 -16.01
CA ALA A 27 -44.84 -7.44 -15.66
C ALA A 27 -44.57 -7.25 -14.17
N SER A 28 -45.29 -7.98 -13.30
CA SER A 28 -45.11 -7.93 -11.84
C SER A 28 -43.71 -8.41 -11.42
N TYR A 29 -43.21 -9.49 -12.04
CA TYR A 29 -41.87 -9.99 -11.78
C TYR A 29 -40.79 -8.99 -12.21
N ARG A 30 -40.89 -8.43 -13.41
CA ARG A 30 -39.95 -7.39 -13.88
C ARG A 30 -39.95 -6.17 -12.98
N PHE A 31 -41.12 -5.67 -12.60
CA PHE A 31 -41.24 -4.50 -11.72
C PHE A 31 -40.61 -4.76 -10.33
N THR A 32 -40.87 -5.94 -9.77
CA THR A 32 -40.28 -6.34 -8.48
C THR A 32 -38.77 -6.46 -8.58
N ALA A 33 -38.27 -7.08 -9.64
CA ALA A 33 -36.84 -7.23 -9.89
C ALA A 33 -36.15 -5.87 -10.09
N GLU A 34 -36.70 -4.99 -10.93
CA GLU A 34 -36.18 -3.64 -11.17
C GLU A 34 -36.19 -2.78 -9.89
N THR A 35 -37.23 -2.89 -9.08
CA THR A 35 -37.29 -2.17 -7.80
C THR A 35 -36.23 -2.69 -6.82
N GLN A 36 -36.02 -4.00 -6.75
CA GLN A 36 -34.99 -4.59 -5.89
C GLN A 36 -33.58 -4.21 -6.36
N THR A 37 -33.30 -4.27 -7.67
CA THR A 37 -31.99 -3.87 -8.20
C THR A 37 -31.72 -2.39 -8.00
N SER A 38 -32.73 -1.52 -8.20
CA SER A 38 -32.60 -0.09 -7.93
C SER A 38 -32.31 0.20 -6.45
N LYS A 39 -32.99 -0.50 -5.52
CA LYS A 39 -32.73 -0.36 -4.08
C LYS A 39 -31.31 -0.79 -3.71
N LEU A 40 -30.84 -1.92 -4.25
CA LEU A 40 -29.48 -2.40 -4.01
C LEU A 40 -28.42 -1.45 -4.57
N GLN A 41 -28.68 -0.83 -5.72
CA GLN A 41 -27.78 0.18 -6.29
C GLN A 41 -27.72 1.44 -5.42
N GLU A 42 -28.87 1.95 -4.98
CA GLU A 42 -28.94 3.09 -4.08
C GLU A 42 -28.22 2.80 -2.75
N GLU A 43 -28.47 1.64 -2.14
CA GLU A 43 -27.80 1.20 -0.91
C GLU A 43 -26.29 1.01 -1.13
N SER A 44 -25.87 0.50 -2.28
CA SER A 44 -24.46 0.34 -2.63
C SER A 44 -23.75 1.71 -2.73
N VAL A 45 -24.36 2.69 -3.39
CA VAL A 45 -23.82 4.06 -3.48
C VAL A 45 -23.75 4.71 -2.10
N ARG A 46 -24.81 4.55 -1.30
CA ARG A 46 -24.85 5.09 0.05
C ARG A 46 -23.80 4.47 0.96
N THR A 47 -23.61 3.16 0.87
CA THR A 47 -22.60 2.43 1.65
C THR A 47 -21.20 2.86 1.25
N LEU A 48 -20.94 3.14 -0.03
CA LEU A 48 -19.67 3.69 -0.50
C LEU A 48 -19.43 5.09 0.08
N ALA A 49 -20.40 6.00 -0.03
CA ALA A 49 -20.29 7.35 0.53
C ALA A 49 -20.03 7.34 2.05
N ALA A 50 -20.65 6.39 2.77
CA ALA A 50 -20.41 6.18 4.19
C ALA A 50 -18.99 5.66 4.48
N ALA A 51 -18.46 4.78 3.64
CA ALA A 51 -17.08 4.31 3.75
C ALA A 51 -16.07 5.44 3.47
N ASP A 52 -16.32 6.29 2.47
CA ASP A 52 -15.48 7.47 2.18
C ASP A 52 -15.48 8.46 3.35
N SER A 53 -16.65 8.75 3.93
CA SER A 53 -16.74 9.55 5.15
C SER A 53 -16.02 8.88 6.34
N GLY A 54 -16.03 7.55 6.40
CA GLY A 54 -15.26 6.77 7.37
C GLY A 54 -13.74 6.92 7.19
N ILE A 55 -13.24 6.99 5.95
CA ILE A 55 -11.84 7.29 5.66
C ILE A 55 -11.46 8.68 6.14
N GLU A 56 -12.27 9.70 5.83
CA GLU A 56 -12.03 11.07 6.29
C GLU A 56 -11.97 11.15 7.81
N ARG A 57 -12.89 10.46 8.50
CA ARG A 57 -12.86 10.39 9.95
C ARG A 57 -11.62 9.64 10.45
N GLY A 58 -11.23 8.55 9.79
CA GLY A 58 -10.01 7.81 10.09
C GLY A 58 -8.75 8.69 9.94
N LEU A 59 -8.70 9.55 8.93
CA LEU A 59 -7.61 10.51 8.73
C LEU A 59 -7.54 11.54 9.86
N GLN A 60 -8.69 12.07 10.30
CA GLN A 60 -8.75 12.98 11.45
C GLN A 60 -8.30 12.31 12.74
N ILE A 61 -8.74 11.08 13.00
CA ILE A 61 -8.30 10.30 14.17
C ILE A 61 -6.79 10.13 14.11
N ALA A 62 -6.26 9.67 12.98
CA ALA A 62 -4.83 9.46 12.79
C ALA A 62 -4.00 10.75 12.94
N ALA A 63 -4.56 11.92 12.60
CA ALA A 63 -3.89 13.21 12.78
C ALA A 63 -3.89 13.70 14.24
N ASN A 64 -4.92 13.37 15.01
CA ASN A 64 -5.07 13.82 16.40
C ASN A 64 -4.38 12.91 17.42
N GLN A 65 -3.89 11.73 17.03
CA GLN A 65 -3.18 10.85 17.94
C GLN A 65 -1.72 11.33 18.12
N THR A 66 -1.38 11.66 19.36
CA THR A 66 -0.06 12.17 19.75
C THR A 66 0.95 11.07 20.06
N SER A 67 0.51 9.81 20.21
CA SER A 67 1.36 8.66 20.56
C SER A 67 1.31 7.55 19.49
N PRO A 68 2.45 7.11 18.93
CA PRO A 68 2.51 6.01 17.98
C PRO A 68 2.08 4.66 18.56
N ALA A 69 2.07 4.50 19.89
CA ALA A 69 1.63 3.28 20.55
C ALA A 69 0.11 3.13 20.53
N GLU A 70 -0.65 4.23 20.50
CA GLU A 70 -2.12 4.23 20.50
C GLU A 70 -2.72 3.94 19.12
N VAL A 71 -1.97 4.23 18.04
CA VAL A 71 -2.42 4.03 16.65
C VAL A 71 -2.18 2.59 16.15
N ARG A 72 -1.39 1.77 16.87
CA ARG A 72 -1.12 0.39 16.43
C ARG A 72 -2.42 -0.43 16.53
N ASN A 73 -3.05 -0.64 15.39
CA ASN A 73 -4.28 -1.45 15.26
C ASN A 73 -5.47 -0.86 16.01
N TYR A 74 -5.74 0.42 15.75
CA TYR A 74 -6.93 1.10 16.25
C TYR A 74 -8.17 0.67 15.45
N GLN A 75 -9.26 0.37 16.14
CA GLN A 75 -10.55 0.06 15.52
C GLN A 75 -11.68 0.80 16.24
N GLN A 76 -12.55 1.46 15.49
CA GLN A 76 -13.70 2.18 16.02
C GLN A 76 -14.95 1.88 15.17
N ALA A 77 -16.07 1.60 15.83
CA ALA A 77 -17.37 1.49 15.15
C ALA A 77 -17.91 2.88 14.77
N PHE A 78 -18.73 2.95 13.72
CA PHE A 78 -19.31 4.23 13.29
C PHE A 78 -20.20 4.86 14.38
N SER A 79 -20.83 4.05 15.24
CA SER A 79 -21.69 4.50 16.33
C SER A 79 -20.96 5.35 17.39
N GLY A 80 -19.63 5.27 17.45
CA GLY A 80 -18.76 6.13 18.28
C GLY A 80 -18.06 7.25 17.51
N SER A 81 -18.44 7.45 16.25
CA SER A 81 -17.84 8.42 15.34
C SER A 81 -18.90 9.42 14.86
N ASN A 82 -18.50 10.60 14.42
CA ASN A 82 -19.42 11.58 13.81
C ASN A 82 -19.82 11.20 12.36
N VAL A 83 -19.67 9.93 11.96
CA VAL A 83 -20.07 9.43 10.63
C VAL A 83 -21.51 8.95 10.70
N THR A 84 -22.45 9.85 10.41
CA THR A 84 -23.89 9.57 10.46
C THR A 84 -24.49 9.69 9.06
N LEU A 85 -24.75 8.54 8.41
CA LEU A 85 -25.56 8.46 7.19
C LEU A 85 -26.80 7.59 7.45
N ALA A 86 -27.97 8.06 7.03
CA ALA A 86 -29.22 7.32 7.17
C ALA A 86 -29.13 5.97 6.43
N GLY A 87 -29.71 4.90 7.00
CA GLY A 87 -29.70 3.57 6.37
C GLY A 87 -28.37 2.80 6.47
N ILE A 88 -27.39 3.33 7.19
CA ILE A 88 -26.14 2.64 7.53
C ILE A 88 -26.23 2.06 8.95
N ASN A 89 -25.85 0.79 9.09
CA ASN A 89 -25.71 0.14 10.37
C ASN A 89 -24.40 0.61 11.01
N GLN A 90 -24.53 1.55 11.95
CA GLN A 90 -23.40 2.19 12.61
C GLN A 90 -22.59 1.24 13.52
N ILE A 91 -23.19 0.14 13.97
CA ILE A 91 -22.54 -0.83 14.85
C ILE A 91 -21.70 -1.82 14.02
N ALA A 92 -22.23 -2.26 12.89
CA ALA A 92 -21.55 -3.17 11.98
C ALA A 92 -20.49 -2.49 11.09
N SER A 93 -20.56 -1.16 10.97
CA SER A 93 -19.60 -0.35 10.22
C SER A 93 -18.41 0.05 11.10
N THR A 94 -17.20 -0.06 10.57
CA THR A 94 -15.96 0.10 11.34
C THR A 94 -14.90 0.89 10.57
N ILE A 95 -14.11 1.67 11.31
CA ILE A 95 -12.88 2.32 10.86
C ILE A 95 -11.72 1.59 11.53
N THR A 96 -10.77 1.13 10.76
CA THR A 96 -9.57 0.43 11.24
C THR A 96 -8.33 1.18 10.75
N ILE A 97 -7.43 1.53 11.67
CA ILE A 97 -6.15 2.17 11.39
C ILE A 97 -5.05 1.19 11.80
N THR A 98 -4.24 0.80 10.84
CA THR A 98 -3.17 -0.18 11.01
C THR A 98 -1.82 0.48 10.73
N LYS A 99 -0.91 0.35 11.69
CA LYS A 99 0.49 0.79 11.60
C LYS A 99 1.39 -0.35 12.05
N ASP A 100 1.58 -1.30 11.15
CA ASP A 100 2.34 -2.52 11.43
C ASP A 100 3.82 -2.34 11.13
N SER A 101 4.65 -2.90 12.00
CA SER A 101 6.07 -3.11 11.71
C SER A 101 6.21 -4.22 10.67
N ILE A 102 7.02 -4.02 9.64
CA ILE A 102 7.06 -4.87 8.46
C ILE A 102 8.44 -5.52 8.27
N LYS A 103 8.45 -6.73 7.72
CA LYS A 103 9.69 -7.46 7.35
C LYS A 103 10.17 -7.05 5.97
N GLU A 104 9.19 -6.82 5.11
CA GLU A 104 9.34 -6.55 3.69
C GLU A 104 8.50 -5.34 3.36
N PHE A 105 9.06 -4.46 2.53
CA PHE A 105 8.37 -3.28 2.03
C PHE A 105 8.72 -3.08 0.57
N THR A 106 7.74 -2.75 -0.26
CA THR A 106 7.98 -2.32 -1.64
C THR A 106 7.41 -0.95 -1.86
N THR A 107 8.15 -0.13 -2.61
CA THR A 107 7.69 1.20 -3.01
C THR A 107 6.79 1.09 -4.25
N PRO A 108 6.00 2.14 -4.55
CA PRO A 108 5.58 2.42 -5.91
C PRO A 108 6.79 2.58 -6.84
N THR A 109 6.55 2.60 -8.16
CA THR A 109 7.57 2.93 -9.15
C THR A 109 8.11 4.34 -8.90
N ILE A 110 9.43 4.45 -8.77
CA ILE A 110 10.15 5.71 -8.63
C ILE A 110 10.73 6.03 -10.00
N ASN A 111 10.47 7.22 -10.51
CA ASN A 111 10.98 7.59 -11.82
C ASN A 111 12.49 7.86 -11.77
N LYS A 112 13.10 7.93 -12.95
CA LYS A 112 14.49 8.36 -13.08
C LYS A 112 14.68 9.73 -12.40
N ASP A 113 15.75 9.84 -11.63
CA ASP A 113 16.20 11.02 -10.89
C ASP A 113 15.30 11.43 -9.71
N GLU A 114 14.23 10.69 -9.44
CA GLU A 114 13.41 10.81 -8.23
C GLU A 114 13.99 10.02 -7.05
N GLN A 115 13.42 10.22 -5.87
CA GLN A 115 13.89 9.60 -4.63
C GLN A 115 12.75 9.09 -3.77
N TYR A 116 13.08 8.16 -2.87
CA TYR A 116 12.22 7.66 -1.82
C TYR A 116 12.88 7.81 -0.45
N LEU A 117 12.14 8.34 0.53
CA LEU A 117 12.58 8.48 1.91
C LEU A 117 12.08 7.29 2.73
N PHE A 118 13.01 6.43 3.13
CA PHE A 118 12.77 5.29 4.00
C PHE A 118 13.12 5.64 5.45
N TYR A 119 12.18 5.43 6.36
CA TYR A 119 12.36 5.73 7.78
C TYR A 119 12.97 4.55 8.51
N LEU A 120 14.08 4.78 9.20
CA LEU A 120 14.77 3.79 10.05
C LEU A 120 14.42 3.98 11.54
N PHE A 121 13.33 4.69 11.85
CA PHE A 121 12.79 4.86 13.19
C PHE A 121 11.26 5.00 13.14
N ASP A 122 10.61 4.94 14.29
CA ASP A 122 9.18 5.18 14.42
C ASP A 122 8.86 6.67 14.27
N TYR A 123 8.45 7.08 13.07
CA TYR A 123 7.93 8.42 12.80
C TYR A 123 6.55 8.63 13.48
N PRO A 124 6.25 9.80 14.08
CA PRO A 124 7.08 11.01 14.18
C PRO A 124 7.96 11.09 15.43
N THR A 125 7.89 10.12 16.35
CA THR A 125 8.48 10.27 17.70
C THR A 125 10.00 10.21 17.73
N GLY A 126 10.66 9.63 16.72
CA GLY A 126 12.12 9.50 16.78
C GLY A 126 12.55 8.39 17.75
N THR A 127 11.73 7.36 17.94
CA THR A 127 12.00 6.23 18.84
C THR A 127 12.21 4.94 18.04
N SER A 128 12.75 3.89 18.67
CA SER A 128 12.87 2.55 18.06
C SER A 128 13.68 2.53 16.76
N TYR A 129 14.97 2.86 16.84
CA TYR A 129 15.84 2.92 15.68
C TYR A 129 16.21 1.52 15.14
N PHE A 130 16.04 1.32 13.84
CA PHE A 130 16.43 0.12 13.13
C PHE A 130 17.92 0.17 12.78
N ARG A 131 18.73 -0.65 13.47
CA ARG A 131 20.21 -0.66 13.36
C ARG A 131 20.77 -1.85 12.60
N ASN A 132 19.94 -2.85 12.34
CA ASN A 132 20.38 -4.11 11.78
C ASN A 132 20.56 -4.01 10.27
N ASP A 133 21.22 -5.02 9.71
CA ASP A 133 21.49 -5.08 8.29
C ASP A 133 20.22 -5.42 7.52
N PHE A 134 20.07 -4.84 6.34
CA PHE A 134 18.94 -5.12 5.47
C PHE A 134 19.34 -5.07 4.00
N LYS A 135 18.51 -5.70 3.18
CA LYS A 135 18.71 -5.74 1.74
C LYS A 135 17.82 -4.72 1.05
N ILE A 136 18.38 -4.04 0.06
CA ILE A 136 17.65 -3.16 -0.86
C ILE A 136 17.66 -3.82 -2.23
N TYR A 137 16.48 -4.12 -2.75
CA TYR A 137 16.22 -4.75 -4.03
C TYR A 137 15.79 -3.70 -5.05
N TYR A 138 16.25 -3.84 -6.28
CA TYR A 138 16.02 -2.87 -7.36
C TYR A 138 16.14 -3.54 -8.73
N ALA A 139 15.94 -2.78 -9.82
CA ALA A 139 15.80 -3.27 -11.18
C ALA A 139 14.59 -4.22 -11.33
N SER A 140 13.41 -3.69 -11.03
CA SER A 140 12.14 -4.44 -11.10
C SER A 140 11.64 -4.70 -12.52
N SER A 141 12.19 -4.01 -13.52
CA SER A 141 11.75 -4.09 -14.93
C SER A 141 12.54 -5.10 -15.76
N GLY A 142 13.32 -5.97 -15.11
CA GLY A 142 14.04 -7.03 -15.80
C GLY A 142 15.34 -6.57 -16.46
N GLU A 143 15.82 -5.35 -16.17
CA GLU A 143 17.04 -4.82 -16.76
C GLU A 143 18.30 -5.61 -16.36
N SER A 144 19.29 -5.58 -17.26
CA SER A 144 20.60 -6.20 -17.04
C SER A 144 21.68 -5.38 -17.74
N CYS A 145 22.88 -5.38 -17.17
CA CYS A 145 23.97 -4.54 -17.64
C CYS A 145 24.41 -4.77 -19.09
N ASN A 146 24.02 -5.90 -19.70
CA ASN A 146 24.39 -6.27 -21.06
C ASN A 146 23.34 -5.90 -22.12
N ALA A 147 22.12 -5.49 -21.73
CA ALA A 147 21.03 -5.22 -22.69
C ALA A 147 20.39 -3.84 -22.48
N THR A 148 19.80 -3.62 -21.30
CA THR A 148 19.17 -2.36 -20.91
C THR A 148 19.76 -1.97 -19.58
N ARG A 149 20.41 -0.79 -19.49
CA ARG A 149 21.11 -0.38 -18.28
C ARG A 149 20.14 -0.36 -17.07
N PRO A 150 20.30 -1.25 -16.07
CA PRO A 150 19.54 -1.17 -14.84
C PRO A 150 19.80 0.15 -14.11
N PRO A 151 18.86 0.58 -13.26
CA PRO A 151 19.03 1.78 -12.46
C PRO A 151 20.26 1.67 -11.55
N ALA A 152 20.95 2.80 -11.39
CA ALA A 152 21.89 2.97 -10.30
C ALA A 152 21.19 3.64 -9.12
N LEU A 153 21.68 3.46 -7.90
CA LEU A 153 21.10 4.03 -6.69
C LEU A 153 22.09 5.00 -6.05
N GLU A 154 21.62 6.18 -5.65
CA GLU A 154 22.32 7.02 -4.70
C GLU A 154 21.64 6.89 -3.33
N LEU A 155 22.39 6.41 -2.35
CA LEU A 155 21.95 6.20 -0.98
C LEU A 155 22.47 7.36 -0.13
N THR A 156 21.58 8.08 0.53
CA THR A 156 21.94 9.09 1.54
C THR A 156 21.36 8.68 2.89
N LEU A 157 22.22 8.23 3.80
CA LEU A 157 21.87 7.92 5.18
C LEU A 157 22.04 9.16 6.05
N ILE A 158 20.97 9.56 6.72
CA ILE A 158 20.99 10.59 7.76
C ILE A 158 20.97 9.88 9.11
N TYR A 159 21.96 10.15 9.94
CA TYR A 159 22.17 9.49 11.23
C TYR A 159 22.80 10.45 12.25
N GLY A 160 23.09 9.96 13.45
CA GLY A 160 23.84 10.72 14.47
C GLY A 160 23.24 10.62 15.86
N ALA A 161 23.91 11.23 16.83
CA ALA A 161 23.45 11.26 18.21
C ALA A 161 22.21 12.17 18.38
N GLY A 162 21.37 11.86 19.37
CA GLY A 162 20.23 12.70 19.75
C GLY A 162 20.61 14.12 20.21
N ASN A 163 21.90 14.38 20.43
CA ASN A 163 22.45 15.60 21.03
C ASN A 163 22.83 16.68 19.99
N GLY A 164 22.24 16.65 18.79
CA GLY A 164 22.41 17.70 17.78
C GLY A 164 23.56 17.51 16.78
N THR A 165 24.32 16.43 16.85
CA THR A 165 25.35 16.08 15.85
C THR A 165 24.74 15.19 14.75
N GLY A 166 24.01 15.82 13.82
CA GLY A 166 23.55 15.15 12.61
C GLY A 166 24.72 14.84 11.68
N LYS A 167 24.86 13.58 11.27
CA LYS A 167 25.82 13.09 10.28
C LYS A 167 25.07 12.67 9.02
N VAL A 168 25.73 12.81 7.87
CA VAL A 168 25.20 12.40 6.57
C VAL A 168 26.25 11.57 5.86
N LEU A 169 25.86 10.37 5.43
CA LEU A 169 26.67 9.50 4.60
C LEU A 169 26.00 9.35 3.24
N ARG A 170 26.75 9.56 2.15
CA ARG A 170 26.26 9.41 0.78
C ARG A 170 27.10 8.39 0.02
N GLN A 171 26.43 7.50 -0.70
CA GLN A 171 27.05 6.44 -1.48
C GLN A 171 26.31 6.25 -2.80
N ILE A 172 27.03 5.86 -3.86
CA ILE A 172 26.46 5.55 -5.16
C ILE A 172 26.72 4.07 -5.44
N VAL A 173 25.69 3.37 -5.90
CA VAL A 173 25.69 1.96 -6.26
C VAL A 173 25.28 1.84 -7.71
N ASP A 174 26.21 1.48 -8.59
CA ASP A 174 25.95 1.20 -10.00
C ASP A 174 26.17 -0.29 -10.27
N PRO A 175 25.12 -1.08 -10.57
CA PRO A 175 25.26 -2.52 -10.83
C PRO A 175 26.08 -2.85 -12.08
N CYS A 176 26.28 -1.89 -13.00
CA CYS A 176 26.92 -2.12 -14.30
C CYS A 176 28.35 -1.63 -14.40
N ARG A 177 28.86 -1.04 -13.33
CA ARG A 177 30.29 -0.90 -13.17
C ARG A 177 30.76 -2.10 -12.37
N ASP A 178 31.56 -2.95 -12.99
CA ASP A 178 32.33 -3.97 -12.28
C ASP A 178 33.16 -3.29 -11.20
N PHE A 179 32.68 -3.27 -9.95
CA PHE A 179 33.51 -3.00 -8.79
C PHE A 179 34.25 -4.29 -8.40
N THR A 180 34.95 -4.90 -9.37
CA THR A 180 35.83 -6.07 -9.17
C THR A 180 37.02 -5.79 -8.25
N ILE A 181 37.17 -4.55 -7.82
CA ILE A 181 37.92 -4.15 -6.64
C ILE A 181 36.85 -3.60 -5.70
N SER A 182 36.73 -4.16 -4.50
CA SER A 182 35.78 -3.83 -3.42
C SER A 182 35.06 -2.49 -3.58
N PRO A 183 33.75 -2.37 -3.23
CA PRO A 183 33.06 -1.09 -3.14
C PRO A 183 33.73 -0.26 -2.03
N LYS A 184 34.86 0.35 -2.36
CA LYS A 184 35.53 1.38 -1.60
C LYS A 184 34.78 2.63 -2.02
N VAL A 185 33.91 3.06 -1.13
CA VAL A 185 33.84 4.49 -0.84
C VAL A 185 35.28 5.00 -0.85
N ALA A 186 35.55 6.09 -1.56
CA ALA A 186 36.84 6.77 -1.51
C ALA A 186 37.02 7.43 -0.13
N THR A 187 37.06 6.60 0.91
CA THR A 187 37.50 6.89 2.27
C THR A 187 38.31 5.67 2.68
N SER A 188 39.53 5.91 3.12
CA SER A 188 40.43 4.88 3.64
C SER A 188 39.71 4.01 4.69
N ASP A 189 39.84 2.69 4.53
CA ASP A 189 39.51 1.62 5.48
C ASP A 189 38.04 1.20 5.70
N THR A 190 37.81 -0.09 5.41
CA THR A 190 36.83 -1.02 6.02
C THR A 190 35.30 -0.77 5.93
N ASP A 191 34.81 0.35 5.41
CA ASP A 191 33.37 0.66 5.36
C ASP A 191 32.62 -0.03 4.20
N THR A 192 32.16 -1.27 4.41
CA THR A 192 31.55 -2.08 3.34
C THR A 192 30.03 -1.98 3.28
N VAL A 193 29.50 -1.09 2.43
CA VAL A 193 28.24 -1.42 1.73
C VAL A 193 28.59 -2.42 0.65
N ARG A 194 28.18 -3.68 0.86
CA ARG A 194 28.40 -4.74 -0.12
C ARG A 194 27.30 -4.67 -1.16
N THR A 195 27.65 -4.25 -2.38
CA THR A 195 26.79 -4.43 -3.55
C THR A 195 26.56 -5.93 -3.73
N GLY A 196 25.30 -6.36 -3.67
CA GLY A 196 24.92 -7.76 -3.77
C GLY A 196 24.99 -8.25 -5.21
N ALA A 197 25.15 -9.56 -5.34
CA ALA A 197 25.13 -10.27 -6.61
C ALA A 197 23.77 -10.14 -7.33
N THR A 198 23.78 -10.33 -8.64
CA THR A 198 22.56 -10.51 -9.45
C THR A 198 21.65 -11.59 -8.85
N CYS A 199 20.34 -11.34 -8.81
CA CYS A 199 19.35 -12.37 -8.50
C CYS A 199 19.34 -13.41 -9.64
N SER A 200 20.16 -14.46 -9.51
CA SER A 200 20.30 -15.52 -10.49
C SER A 200 20.24 -16.87 -9.80
N PRO A 201 19.50 -17.87 -10.34
CA PRO A 201 18.86 -17.90 -11.66
C PRO A 201 17.40 -17.41 -11.70
N ALA A 202 16.80 -17.08 -10.55
CA ALA A 202 15.44 -16.54 -10.47
C ALA A 202 15.47 -15.12 -9.88
N ALA A 203 14.59 -14.25 -10.39
CA ALA A 203 14.39 -12.92 -9.83
C ALA A 203 14.06 -13.02 -8.33
N CYS A 204 14.67 -12.16 -7.51
CA CYS A 204 14.37 -12.12 -6.09
C CYS A 204 12.96 -11.56 -5.90
N SER A 205 12.14 -12.19 -5.06
CA SER A 205 10.80 -11.70 -4.75
C SER A 205 10.77 -11.06 -3.37
N VAL A 206 10.26 -9.82 -3.29
CA VAL A 206 10.01 -9.10 -2.03
C VAL A 206 8.60 -8.57 -2.06
N ALA A 207 7.78 -8.92 -1.06
CA ALA A 207 6.36 -8.58 -0.98
C ALA A 207 5.58 -8.86 -2.30
N GLY A 208 5.95 -9.93 -3.01
CA GLY A 208 5.31 -10.34 -4.27
C GLY A 208 5.77 -9.61 -5.52
N GLN A 209 6.75 -8.69 -5.43
CA GLN A 209 7.39 -8.05 -6.59
C GLN A 209 8.74 -8.68 -6.89
N SER A 210 9.06 -8.86 -8.17
CA SER A 210 10.32 -9.44 -8.65
C SER A 210 11.38 -8.36 -8.92
N PHE A 211 12.62 -8.65 -8.55
CA PHE A 211 13.78 -7.77 -8.71
C PHE A 211 14.98 -8.55 -9.25
N ASN A 212 15.80 -7.90 -10.07
CA ASN A 212 17.00 -8.52 -10.64
C ASN A 212 18.26 -8.25 -9.83
N GLN A 213 18.27 -7.21 -8.99
CA GLN A 213 19.45 -6.77 -8.25
C GLN A 213 19.11 -6.58 -6.78
N TRP A 214 20.11 -6.74 -5.92
CA TRP A 214 20.02 -6.37 -4.51
C TRP A 214 21.37 -5.87 -3.98
N LEU A 215 21.34 -5.13 -2.89
CA LEU A 215 22.54 -4.74 -2.14
C LEU A 215 22.31 -4.97 -0.65
N LEU A 216 23.39 -5.34 0.07
CA LEU A 216 23.37 -5.41 1.53
C LEU A 216 23.73 -4.05 2.10
N PHE A 217 22.79 -3.42 2.77
CA PHE A 217 23.02 -2.21 3.54
C PHE A 217 23.30 -2.59 5.00
N GLN A 218 24.46 -2.18 5.52
CA GLN A 218 24.93 -2.53 6.86
C GLN A 218 25.13 -1.26 7.69
N PRO A 219 24.06 -0.64 8.22
CA PRO A 219 24.19 0.60 8.99
C PRO A 219 25.15 0.44 10.17
N SER A 220 25.15 -0.73 10.80
CA SER A 220 25.97 -1.10 11.95
C SER A 220 27.48 -0.90 11.72
N ASN A 221 27.96 -1.05 10.49
CA ASN A 221 29.37 -0.83 10.14
C ASN A 221 29.67 0.63 9.83
N LEU A 222 28.67 1.40 9.40
CA LEU A 222 28.80 2.77 8.88
C LEU A 222 28.65 3.84 9.98
N MET A 223 28.35 3.45 11.21
CA MET A 223 27.96 4.35 12.29
C MET A 223 28.59 3.90 13.62
N ASP A 224 28.92 4.86 14.47
CA ASP A 224 29.32 4.57 15.84
C ASP A 224 28.16 3.96 16.63
N SER A 225 28.46 3.14 17.64
CA SER A 225 27.41 2.52 18.49
C SER A 225 26.51 3.55 19.19
N ALA A 226 27.00 4.77 19.40
CA ALA A 226 26.25 5.89 19.97
C ALA A 226 25.32 6.60 18.96
N ASP A 227 25.53 6.43 17.65
CA ASP A 227 24.75 7.11 16.62
C ASP A 227 23.45 6.36 16.30
N ASN A 228 22.35 7.07 16.06
CA ASN A 228 21.07 6.48 15.67
C ASN A 228 20.79 6.72 14.17
N PRO A 229 20.46 5.67 13.38
CA PRO A 229 20.04 5.84 11.99
C PRO A 229 18.65 6.47 11.92
N LYS A 230 18.49 7.57 11.20
CA LYS A 230 17.19 8.27 11.12
C LYS A 230 16.48 7.92 9.82
N THR A 231 17.05 8.33 8.69
CA THR A 231 16.39 8.11 7.40
C THR A 231 17.39 7.70 6.35
N LEU A 232 16.96 6.82 5.46
CA LEU A 232 17.68 6.47 4.25
C LEU A 232 16.92 7.07 3.07
N ILE A 233 17.55 8.00 2.36
CA ILE A 233 17.06 8.49 1.08
C ILE A 233 17.67 7.61 0.00
N VAL A 234 16.84 7.02 -0.84
CA VAL A 234 17.27 6.25 -2.00
C VAL A 234 16.82 6.99 -3.25
N ARG A 235 17.78 7.56 -3.97
CA ARG A 235 17.56 8.20 -5.26
C ARG A 235 17.85 7.22 -6.38
N VAL A 236 16.95 7.14 -7.34
CA VAL A 236 17.04 6.25 -8.49
C VAL A 236 17.65 7.03 -9.65
N LEU A 237 18.71 6.49 -10.26
CA LEU A 237 19.44 7.10 -11.37
C LEU A 237 19.30 6.23 -12.63
N PHE A 238 19.38 6.89 -13.79
CA PHE A 238 19.38 6.31 -15.14
C PHE A 238 18.08 5.65 -15.64
N ALA A 239 17.36 4.88 -14.82
CA ALA A 239 16.13 4.19 -15.21
C ALA A 239 15.11 4.16 -14.06
N PRO A 240 13.79 4.12 -14.31
CA PRO A 240 12.80 3.96 -13.26
C PRO A 240 12.87 2.55 -12.63
N THR A 241 12.48 2.41 -11.36
CA THR A 241 12.35 1.11 -10.71
C THR A 241 11.46 1.19 -9.48
N ASN A 242 10.94 0.03 -9.07
CA ASN A 242 10.46 -0.14 -7.71
C ASN A 242 11.66 -0.45 -6.80
N LEU A 243 11.55 -0.14 -5.52
CA LEU A 243 12.51 -0.55 -4.50
C LEU A 243 11.85 -1.57 -3.58
N GLY A 244 12.58 -2.63 -3.25
CA GLY A 244 12.22 -3.59 -2.21
C GLY A 244 13.15 -3.48 -1.02
N PHE A 245 12.63 -3.49 0.19
CA PHE A 245 13.41 -3.50 1.43
C PHE A 245 13.07 -4.77 2.19
N GLN A 246 14.08 -5.52 2.63
CA GLN A 246 13.89 -6.74 3.43
C GLN A 246 14.91 -6.80 4.56
N THR A 247 14.47 -7.07 5.78
CA THR A 247 15.39 -7.28 6.91
C THR A 247 16.26 -8.53 6.69
N SER A 248 17.52 -8.50 7.10
CA SER A 248 18.41 -9.67 6.93
C SER A 248 18.09 -10.82 7.88
N VAL A 249 17.45 -10.51 9.02
CA VAL A 249 17.07 -11.49 10.05
C VAL A 249 15.55 -11.58 10.15
N ALA A 250 15.03 -12.80 10.31
CA ALA A 250 13.59 -13.08 10.32
C ALA A 250 12.84 -12.52 11.55
N ALA A 251 13.55 -12.26 12.65
CA ALA A 251 13.00 -11.65 13.87
C ALA A 251 12.84 -10.13 13.72
N ASP A 252 13.65 -9.50 12.88
CA ASP A 252 13.71 -8.05 12.73
C ASP A 252 12.50 -7.50 11.98
N ARG A 253 12.12 -6.27 12.32
CA ARG A 253 11.05 -5.53 11.65
C ARG A 253 11.47 -4.08 11.48
N PHE A 254 11.22 -3.52 10.31
CA PHE A 254 11.27 -2.09 10.10
C PHE A 254 10.12 -1.41 10.85
N SER A 255 10.37 -0.17 11.25
CA SER A 255 9.31 0.78 11.59
C SER A 255 8.34 0.91 10.42
N ALA A 256 7.08 1.19 10.75
CA ALA A 256 6.03 1.34 9.75
C ALA A 256 6.35 2.53 8.81
N GLN A 257 6.37 2.29 7.49
CA GLN A 257 6.66 3.31 6.46
C GLN A 257 5.44 4.19 6.13
N GLY A 258 4.35 3.99 6.86
CA GLY A 258 3.08 4.67 6.70
C GLY A 258 2.03 4.00 7.56
N GLN A 259 0.77 4.32 7.28
CA GLN A 259 -0.38 3.73 7.94
C GLN A 259 -1.47 3.44 6.92
N ARG A 260 -2.20 2.35 7.15
CA ARG A 260 -3.36 1.96 6.36
C ARG A 260 -4.62 2.30 7.14
N ILE A 261 -5.53 3.01 6.50
CA ILE A 261 -6.86 3.33 7.03
C ILE A 261 -7.86 2.54 6.19
N GLU A 262 -8.67 1.74 6.84
CA GLU A 262 -9.74 0.95 6.23
C GLU A 262 -11.06 1.39 6.83
N ALA A 263 -12.03 1.73 5.98
CA ALA A 263 -13.39 2.01 6.40
C ALA A 263 -14.32 0.99 5.77
N LYS A 264 -14.95 0.18 6.62
CA LYS A 264 -16.00 -0.77 6.25
C LYS A 264 -17.34 -0.17 6.63
N ALA A 265 -18.18 0.11 5.64
CA ALA A 265 -19.57 0.48 5.85
C ALA A 265 -20.48 -0.72 5.57
N VAL A 266 -21.57 -0.83 6.34
CA VAL A 266 -22.61 -1.85 6.20
C VAL A 266 -23.96 -1.16 6.28
N SER A 267 -24.80 -1.33 5.27
CA SER A 267 -26.19 -0.85 5.29
C SER A 267 -27.07 -1.71 6.20
N ASN A 268 -28.26 -1.20 6.55
CA ASN A 268 -29.24 -1.95 7.36
C ASN A 268 -29.76 -3.22 6.67
N SER A 269 -29.71 -3.28 5.33
CA SER A 269 -30.06 -4.45 4.53
C SER A 269 -28.93 -5.47 4.40
N GLY A 270 -27.71 -5.12 4.83
CA GLY A 270 -26.53 -5.99 4.81
C GLY A 270 -25.56 -5.77 3.65
N VAL A 271 -25.83 -4.84 2.72
CA VAL A 271 -24.85 -4.43 1.69
C VAL A 271 -23.62 -3.83 2.38
N SER A 272 -22.42 -4.32 2.06
CA SER A 272 -21.17 -3.84 2.65
C SER A 272 -20.18 -3.37 1.59
N LYS A 273 -19.46 -2.28 1.88
CA LYS A 273 -18.35 -1.75 1.09
C LYS A 273 -17.16 -1.47 2.00
N VAL A 274 -15.97 -1.71 1.46
CA VAL A 274 -14.70 -1.45 2.15
C VAL A 274 -13.87 -0.53 1.27
N VAL A 275 -13.48 0.61 1.83
CA VAL A 275 -12.54 1.54 1.21
C VAL A 275 -11.24 1.48 2.00
N ARG A 276 -10.11 1.52 1.29
CA ARG A 276 -8.77 1.43 1.86
C ARG A 276 -7.92 2.58 1.35
N LEU A 277 -7.28 3.29 2.26
CA LEU A 277 -6.32 4.33 1.98
C LEU A 277 -4.99 3.97 2.64
N PHE A 278 -3.90 4.02 1.89
CA PHE A 278 -2.57 4.00 2.46
C PHE A 278 -2.00 5.41 2.46
N ARG A 279 -1.56 5.88 3.63
CA ARG A 279 -0.87 7.15 3.80
C ARG A 279 0.58 6.86 4.19
N SER A 280 1.51 7.15 3.28
CA SER A 280 2.93 7.06 3.58
C SER A 280 3.33 8.07 4.65
N ASN A 281 4.45 7.81 5.33
CA ASN A 281 5.12 8.86 6.11
C ASN A 281 5.53 10.01 5.16
N PRO A 282 5.71 11.24 5.67
CA PRO A 282 6.08 12.38 4.84
C PRO A 282 7.30 12.09 3.97
N GLN A 283 7.24 12.48 2.71
CA GLN A 283 8.34 12.32 1.77
C GLN A 283 8.98 13.69 1.54
N LEU A 284 10.31 13.74 1.46
CA LEU A 284 11.01 14.94 1.05
C LEU A 284 11.04 15.01 -0.48
N PRO A 285 10.58 16.12 -1.10
CA PRO A 285 10.68 16.29 -2.55
C PRO A 285 12.12 16.14 -3.03
N ALA A 286 12.29 15.55 -4.21
CA ALA A 286 13.62 15.36 -4.81
C ALA A 286 14.36 16.69 -4.99
N ASP A 287 13.64 17.76 -5.30
CA ASP A 287 14.17 19.11 -5.55
C ASP A 287 15.04 19.67 -4.42
N PHE A 288 14.83 19.23 -3.17
CA PHE A 288 15.67 19.65 -2.05
C PHE A 288 17.11 19.14 -2.13
N PHE A 289 17.35 18.07 -2.90
CA PHE A 289 18.64 17.40 -3.00
C PHE A 289 19.22 17.45 -4.41
N VAL A 290 18.45 17.89 -5.41
CA VAL A 290 18.96 18.18 -6.75
C VAL A 290 19.61 19.56 -6.74
N THR A 291 20.93 19.58 -6.58
CA THR A 291 21.71 20.73 -7.02
C THR A 291 21.88 20.60 -8.52
N THR A 292 21.11 21.37 -9.29
CA THR A 292 21.45 21.62 -10.70
C THR A 292 22.66 22.54 -10.67
N PHE A 293 23.82 22.02 -11.08
CA PHE A 293 25.01 22.82 -11.39
C PHE A 293 25.16 22.89 -12.91
#